data_AF-A0A657AUG2-F1
#
_entry.id   AF-A0A657AUG2-F1
#
_cell.length_a   1.000
_cell.length_b   1.000
_cell.length_c   1.000
_cell.angle_alpha   90.00
_cell.angle_beta   90.00
_cell.angle_gamma   90.00
#
_symmetry.space_group_name_H-M   'P 1'
#
loop_
_entity.id
_entity.type
_entity.pdbx_description
1 polymer ?
#
loop_
_entity_poly.entity_id
_entity_poly.type
_entity_poly.pdbx_seq_one_letter_code
_entity_poly.pdbx_strand_id
1 'polypeptide(L)'
;NGNLARIEGKDADALGKEVAVSSFETPSDGSVSKDQVWEALRECYDPEIPVNMVELGLIYDCKVVENEVKINMTLTAPGCGMGPSMIADVERKVGQVPNVDKVSVELVFDPPWSNDMLTDEAKLELGML
;
A
#
# COMPACT_ATOMS: atom_id res chain seq x y z
N ASN A 1 -34.71 -8.32 13.97
CA ASN A 1 -33.83 -9.36 13.38
C ASN A 1 -33.10 -8.76 12.19
N GLY A 2 -32.07 -7.95 12.46
CA GLY A 2 -31.29 -7.26 11.43
C GLY A 2 -30.12 -8.15 11.00
N ASN A 3 -30.26 -8.77 9.82
CA ASN A 3 -29.16 -9.51 9.21
C ASN A 3 -28.25 -8.51 8.51
N LEU A 4 -27.02 -8.38 9.00
CA LEU A 4 -25.89 -7.74 8.34
C LEU A 4 -25.52 -8.58 7.11
N ALA A 5 -25.96 -8.16 5.93
CA ALA A 5 -25.41 -8.66 4.68
C ALA A 5 -24.05 -7.97 4.46
N ARG A 6 -22.98 -8.75 4.58
CA ARG A 6 -21.63 -8.34 4.20
C ARG A 6 -21.60 -8.36 2.67
N ILE A 7 -21.73 -7.18 2.06
CA ILE A 7 -21.71 -7.03 0.60
C ILE A 7 -20.25 -7.21 0.15
N GLU A 8 -19.98 -8.28 -0.58
CA GLU A 8 -18.75 -8.48 -1.34
C GLU A 8 -18.71 -7.44 -2.48
N GLY A 9 -17.55 -6.81 -2.64
CA GLY A 9 -17.38 -5.56 -3.39
C GLY A 9 -17.48 -5.72 -4.91
N LYS A 10 -18.70 -5.85 -5.44
CA LYS A 10 -18.93 -5.79 -6.89
C LYS A 10 -19.87 -4.66 -7.36
N ASP A 11 -20.51 -3.90 -6.48
CA ASP A 11 -21.40 -2.81 -6.90
C ASP A 11 -21.14 -1.52 -6.09
N ALA A 12 -19.94 -0.96 -6.23
CA ALA A 12 -19.54 0.28 -5.55
C ALA A 12 -19.91 1.58 -6.31
N ASP A 13 -20.81 1.52 -7.29
CA ASP A 13 -21.15 2.68 -8.15
C ASP A 13 -22.26 3.61 -7.58
N ALA A 14 -22.67 3.44 -6.32
CA ALA A 14 -23.86 4.12 -5.77
C ALA A 14 -23.60 5.31 -4.82
N LEU A 15 -22.35 5.69 -4.52
CA LEU A 15 -22.07 6.88 -3.71
C LEU A 15 -21.03 7.77 -4.39
N GLY A 16 -21.50 8.90 -4.94
CA GLY A 16 -20.68 9.96 -5.55
C GLY A 16 -19.76 10.69 -4.57
N LYS A 17 -18.82 9.96 -3.97
CA LYS A 17 -17.53 10.49 -3.54
C LYS A 17 -16.51 9.85 -4.44
N GLU A 18 -15.86 10.66 -5.28
CA GLU A 18 -14.73 10.25 -6.11
C GLU A 18 -13.69 9.56 -5.22
N VAL A 19 -13.71 8.23 -5.21
CA VAL A 19 -12.52 7.46 -4.85
C VAL A 19 -11.65 7.64 -6.08
N ALA A 20 -10.68 8.54 -6.00
CA ALA A 20 -9.61 8.64 -6.98
C ALA A 20 -8.80 7.34 -6.91
N VAL A 21 -9.34 6.27 -7.48
CA VAL A 21 -8.57 5.07 -7.82
C VAL A 21 -7.98 5.38 -9.18
N SER A 22 -6.67 5.55 -9.19
CA SER A 22 -5.85 5.50 -10.39
C SER A 22 -6.36 4.36 -11.28
N SER A 23 -6.78 4.71 -12.49
CA SER A 23 -7.35 3.80 -13.46
C SER A 23 -6.25 2.87 -13.97
N PHE A 24 -5.92 1.84 -13.18
CA PHE A 24 -4.94 0.84 -13.57
C PHE A 24 -5.42 0.14 -14.85
N GLU A 25 -4.67 0.27 -15.93
CA GLU A 25 -4.93 -0.49 -17.16
C GLU A 25 -4.78 -1.98 -16.86
N THR A 26 -5.83 -2.76 -17.07
CA THR A 26 -5.77 -4.21 -16.81
C THR A 26 -4.84 -4.86 -17.84
N PRO A 27 -3.72 -5.49 -17.43
CA PRO A 27 -2.86 -6.21 -18.36
C PRO A 27 -3.62 -7.34 -19.04
N SER A 28 -3.56 -7.39 -20.37
CA SER A 28 -4.31 -8.36 -21.18
C SER A 28 -3.70 -9.77 -21.17
N ASP A 29 -2.49 -9.92 -20.62
CA ASP A 29 -1.78 -11.18 -20.46
C ASP A 29 -2.12 -11.91 -19.14
N GLY A 30 -2.99 -11.33 -18.30
CA GLY A 30 -3.38 -11.88 -17.01
C GLY A 30 -2.31 -11.75 -15.93
N SER A 31 -1.21 -11.06 -16.21
CA SER A 31 -0.14 -10.80 -15.24
C SER A 31 -0.47 -9.60 -14.35
N VAL A 32 0.16 -9.55 -13.18
CA VAL A 32 0.12 -8.36 -12.30
C VAL A 32 1.23 -7.40 -12.73
N SER A 33 0.87 -6.16 -13.03
CA SER A 33 1.85 -5.11 -13.37
C SER A 33 2.56 -4.64 -12.11
N LYS A 34 3.89 -4.87 -12.07
CA LYS A 34 4.73 -4.40 -10.95
C LYS A 34 4.69 -2.89 -10.81
N ASP A 35 4.63 -2.15 -11.91
CA ASP A 35 4.60 -0.68 -11.88
C ASP A 35 3.32 -0.20 -11.20
N GLN A 36 2.17 -0.82 -11.51
CA GLN A 36 0.89 -0.50 -10.87
C GLN A 36 0.86 -0.86 -9.38
N VAL A 37 1.50 -1.96 -8.99
CA VAL A 37 1.69 -2.30 -7.57
C VAL A 37 2.50 -1.21 -6.85
N TRP A 38 3.59 -0.73 -7.48
CA TRP A 38 4.38 0.36 -6.91
C TRP A 38 3.61 1.69 -6.86
N GLU A 39 2.77 1.99 -7.84
CA GLU A 39 1.89 3.16 -7.80
C GLU A 39 0.86 3.06 -6.67
N ALA A 40 0.21 1.90 -6.50
CA ALA A 40 -0.71 1.66 -5.38
C ALA A 40 -0.01 1.81 -4.02
N LEU A 41 1.26 1.39 -3.91
CA LEU A 41 2.08 1.58 -2.72
C LEU A 41 2.43 3.06 -2.48
N ARG A 42 2.65 3.86 -3.52
CA ARG A 42 2.87 5.32 -3.40
C ARG A 42 1.63 6.07 -2.95
N GLU A 43 0.44 5.52 -3.21
CA GLU A 43 -0.81 6.06 -2.67
C GLU A 43 -1.00 5.72 -1.18
N CYS A 44 -0.20 4.83 -0.59
CA CYS A 44 -0.21 4.53 0.83
C CYS A 44 0.61 5.57 1.61
N TYR A 45 0.00 6.21 2.59
CA TYR A 45 0.62 7.27 3.41
C TYR A 45 0.71 6.85 4.88
N ASP A 46 1.74 7.32 5.57
CA ASP A 46 1.80 7.20 7.01
C ASP A 46 0.80 8.20 7.65
N PRO A 47 -0.03 7.77 8.64
CA PRO A 47 -1.00 8.66 9.25
C PRO A 47 -0.37 9.78 10.11
N GLU A 48 0.87 9.60 10.56
CA GLU A 48 1.60 10.55 11.41
C GLU A 48 2.51 11.47 10.57
N ILE A 49 3.00 10.99 9.42
CA ILE A 49 3.90 11.74 8.53
C ILE A 49 3.24 11.90 7.15
N PRO A 50 3.04 13.13 6.64
CA PRO A 50 2.33 13.37 5.38
C PRO A 50 3.16 13.04 4.12
N VAL A 51 3.90 11.93 4.15
CA VAL A 51 4.75 11.42 3.06
C VAL A 51 4.35 9.97 2.78
N ASN A 52 4.48 9.53 1.53
CA ASN A 52 4.10 8.17 1.17
C ASN A 52 5.09 7.12 1.71
N MET A 53 4.62 5.88 1.90
CA MET A 53 5.42 4.79 2.49
C MET A 53 6.64 4.42 1.65
N VAL A 54 6.59 4.64 0.33
CA VAL A 54 7.70 4.32 -0.59
C VAL A 54 8.84 5.32 -0.44
N GLU A 55 8.54 6.61 -0.44
CA GLU A 55 9.50 7.72 -0.27
C GLU A 55 10.00 7.83 1.17
N LEU A 56 9.17 7.42 2.14
CA LEU A 56 9.64 7.22 3.51
C LEU A 56 10.65 6.07 3.62
N GLY A 57 10.76 5.20 2.61
CA GLY A 57 11.63 4.02 2.66
C GLY A 57 11.11 2.95 3.62
N LEU A 58 9.79 2.85 3.80
CA LEU A 58 9.17 1.82 4.65
C LEU A 58 8.99 0.50 3.91
N ILE A 59 8.98 0.51 2.58
CA ILE A 59 8.86 -0.70 1.75
C ILE A 59 10.27 -1.24 1.44
N TYR A 60 10.61 -2.41 1.97
CA TYR A 60 11.93 -3.02 1.80
C TYR A 60 12.00 -3.98 0.61
N ASP A 61 10.92 -4.73 0.37
CA ASP A 61 10.85 -5.69 -0.72
C ASP A 61 9.41 -5.78 -1.22
N CYS A 62 9.26 -5.85 -2.54
CA CYS A 62 7.98 -6.07 -3.20
C CYS A 62 8.18 -7.11 -4.29
N LYS A 63 7.62 -8.30 -4.08
CA LYS A 63 7.71 -9.44 -4.98
C LYS A 63 6.34 -9.83 -5.49
N VAL A 64 6.23 -9.87 -6.81
CA VAL A 64 5.06 -10.40 -7.51
C VAL A 64 5.41 -11.81 -7.97
N VAL A 65 4.68 -12.81 -7.48
CA VAL A 65 4.81 -14.21 -7.87
C VAL A 65 3.47 -14.64 -8.44
N GLU A 66 3.42 -14.80 -9.77
CA GLU A 66 2.17 -15.01 -10.51
C GLU A 66 1.18 -13.87 -10.25
N ASN A 67 0.08 -14.15 -9.53
CA ASN A 67 -0.97 -13.21 -9.17
C ASN A 67 -0.97 -12.87 -7.66
N GLU A 68 0.05 -13.33 -6.92
CA GLU A 68 0.24 -13.01 -5.51
C GLU A 68 1.31 -11.92 -5.33
N VAL A 69 0.99 -10.90 -4.54
CA VAL A 69 1.90 -9.81 -4.18
C VAL A 69 2.37 -9.98 -2.74
N LYS A 70 3.68 -10.08 -2.55
CA LYS A 70 4.33 -10.20 -1.24
C LYS A 70 5.14 -8.94 -0.97
N ILE A 71 4.82 -8.25 0.11
CA ILE A 71 5.43 -6.99 0.49
C ILE A 71 6.05 -7.15 1.87
N ASN A 72 7.34 -6.85 1.97
CA ASN A 72 8.02 -6.70 3.25
C ASN A 72 8.14 -5.21 3.53
N MET A 73 7.57 -4.77 4.64
CA MET A 73 7.62 -3.38 5.06
C MET A 73 8.01 -3.25 6.52
N THR A 74 8.43 -2.06 6.90
CA THR A 74 8.77 -1.70 8.27
C THR A 74 7.90 -0.55 8.76
N LEU A 75 8.07 -0.16 10.02
CA LEU A 75 7.42 0.99 10.62
C LEU A 75 8.47 2.01 11.05
N THR A 76 8.09 3.29 11.04
CA THR A 76 8.93 4.39 11.55
C THR A 76 9.29 4.22 13.03
N ALA A 77 8.44 3.54 13.80
CA ALA A 77 8.68 3.24 15.21
C ALA A 77 8.27 1.80 15.59
N PRO A 78 9.12 1.07 16.34
CA PRO A 78 8.79 -0.27 16.83
C PRO A 78 7.64 -0.18 17.85
N GLY A 79 6.58 -0.95 17.63
CA GLY A 79 5.42 -0.99 18.52
C GLY A 79 4.38 0.11 18.29
N CYS A 80 4.42 0.83 17.16
CA CYS A 80 3.34 1.72 16.78
C CYS A 80 2.03 0.92 16.60
N GLY A 81 0.99 1.27 17.37
CA GLY A 81 -0.33 0.63 17.29
C GLY A 81 -1.00 0.77 15.92
N MET A 82 -0.44 1.58 15.03
CA MET A 82 -0.92 1.82 13.67
C MET A 82 -0.43 0.81 12.64
N GLY A 83 0.53 -0.06 12.98
CA GLY A 83 1.04 -1.08 12.06
C GLY A 83 -0.05 -1.92 11.37
N PRO A 84 -1.02 -2.49 12.11
CA PRO A 84 -2.13 -3.23 11.52
C PRO A 84 -3.00 -2.38 10.58
N SER A 85 -3.19 -1.10 10.88
CA SER A 85 -3.95 -0.18 10.03
C SER A 85 -3.23 0.13 8.72
N MET A 86 -1.90 0.31 8.78
CA MET A 86 -1.07 0.52 7.59
C MET A 86 -1.03 -0.72 6.71
N ILE A 87 -0.87 -1.91 7.31
CA ILE A 87 -0.97 -3.19 6.60
C ILE A 87 -2.31 -3.29 5.87
N ALA A 88 -3.42 -3.02 6.57
CA ALA A 88 -4.75 -3.10 5.97
C ALA A 88 -4.94 -2.09 4.83
N ASP A 89 -4.35 -0.89 4.92
CA ASP A 89 -4.39 0.09 3.83
C ASP A 89 -3.61 -0.39 2.60
N VAL A 90 -2.40 -0.93 2.82
CA VAL A 90 -1.56 -1.52 1.77
C VAL A 90 -2.27 -2.69 1.10
N GLU A 91 -2.77 -3.66 1.87
CA GLU A 91 -3.50 -4.82 1.34
C GLU A 91 -4.72 -4.38 0.52
N ARG A 92 -5.46 -3.38 1.01
CA ARG A 92 -6.63 -2.85 0.32
C ARG A 92 -6.29 -2.16 -0.99
N LYS A 93 -5.25 -1.33 -1.03
CA LYS A 93 -4.85 -0.57 -2.22
C LYS A 93 -4.18 -1.45 -3.26
N VAL A 94 -3.21 -2.26 -2.83
CA VAL A 94 -2.53 -3.21 -3.73
C VAL A 94 -3.51 -4.28 -4.24
N GLY A 95 -4.48 -4.69 -3.43
CA GLY A 95 -5.54 -5.62 -3.85
C GLY A 95 -6.52 -5.05 -4.88
N GLN A 96 -6.49 -3.73 -5.16
CA GLN A 96 -7.26 -3.11 -6.24
C GLN A 96 -6.51 -3.13 -7.58
N VAL A 97 -5.23 -3.50 -7.58
CA VAL A 97 -4.45 -3.65 -8.82
C VAL A 97 -5.02 -4.82 -9.62
N PRO A 98 -5.26 -4.65 -10.93
CA PRO A 98 -5.81 -5.71 -11.76
C PRO A 98 -4.98 -6.99 -11.70
N ASN A 99 -5.68 -8.13 -11.76
CA ASN A 99 -5.11 -9.48 -11.71
C ASN A 99 -4.42 -9.85 -10.38
N VAL A 100 -4.51 -9.04 -9.32
CA VAL A 100 -4.03 -9.43 -7.98
C VAL A 100 -5.06 -10.31 -7.30
N ASP A 101 -4.67 -11.56 -7.02
CA ASP A 101 -5.53 -12.52 -6.31
C ASP A 101 -5.35 -12.43 -4.80
N LYS A 102 -4.11 -12.17 -4.35
CA LYS A 102 -3.76 -12.14 -2.93
C LYS A 102 -2.63 -11.17 -2.67
N VAL A 103 -2.77 -10.39 -1.61
CA VAL A 103 -1.70 -9.57 -1.03
C VAL A 103 -1.28 -10.16 0.30
N SER A 104 0.01 -10.24 0.56
CA SER A 104 0.57 -10.65 1.84
C SER A 104 1.61 -9.62 2.26
N VAL A 105 1.35 -8.96 3.38
CA VAL A 105 2.25 -7.94 3.94
C VAL A 105 2.89 -8.49 5.21
N GLU A 106 4.22 -8.51 5.24
CA GLU A 106 5.00 -8.91 6.40
C GLU A 106 5.72 -7.70 7.00
N LEU A 107 5.59 -7.53 8.31
CA LEU A 107 6.33 -6.51 9.05
C LEU A 107 7.70 -7.04 9.44
N VAL A 108 8.74 -6.39 8.92
CA VAL A 108 10.13 -6.64 9.25
C VAL A 108 10.70 -5.47 10.05
N PHE A 109 11.33 -5.79 11.18
CA PHE A 109 11.95 -4.81 12.08
C PHE A 109 13.48 -4.81 12.01
N ASP A 110 14.05 -5.68 11.18
CA ASP A 110 15.49 -5.80 10.95
C ASP A 110 15.77 -5.76 9.43
N PRO A 111 16.54 -4.77 8.93
CA PRO A 111 17.12 -3.65 9.69
C PRO A 111 16.06 -2.70 10.26
N PRO A 112 16.35 -1.98 11.36
CA PRO A 112 15.45 -0.94 11.85
C PRO A 112 15.43 0.24 10.85
N TRP A 113 14.26 0.85 10.70
CA TRP A 113 14.13 2.05 9.89
C TRP A 113 14.94 3.23 10.47
N SER A 114 15.58 4.01 9.60
CA SER A 114 16.23 5.28 9.94
C SER A 114 15.90 6.35 8.92
N ASN A 115 16.03 7.63 9.31
CA ASN A 115 15.82 8.78 8.41
C ASN A 115 16.76 8.78 7.20
N ASP A 116 17.83 7.98 7.20
CA ASP A 116 18.72 7.83 6.05
C ASP A 116 18.02 7.12 4.88
N MET A 117 16.96 6.34 5.16
CA MET A 117 16.13 5.64 4.17
C MET A 117 15.18 6.57 3.41
N LEU A 118 15.00 7.81 3.88
CA LEU A 118 14.19 8.83 3.20
C LEU A 118 14.82 9.17 1.85
N THR A 119 13.99 9.25 0.80
CA THR A 119 14.44 9.82 -0.48
C THR A 119 14.76 11.30 -0.34
N ASP A 120 15.53 11.86 -1.27
CA ASP A 120 15.90 13.28 -1.22
C ASP A 120 14.65 14.18 -1.36
N GLU A 121 13.64 13.71 -2.10
CA GLU A 121 12.33 14.36 -2.20
C GLU A 121 11.62 14.40 -0.84
N ALA A 122 11.55 13.27 -0.13
CA ALA A 122 10.94 13.21 1.20
C ALA A 122 11.67 14.09 2.22
N LYS A 123 13.01 14.12 2.17
CA LYS A 123 13.81 15.01 3.03
C LYS A 123 13.51 16.48 2.76
N LEU A 124 13.31 16.86 1.51
CA LEU A 124 12.95 18.23 1.14
C LEU A 124 11.55 18.59 1.67
N GLU A 125 10.56 17.71 1.50
CA GLU A 125 9.19 17.95 2.01
C GLU A 125 9.15 18.08 3.54
N LEU A 126 9.98 17.32 4.23
CA LEU A 126 10.13 17.39 5.68
C LEU A 126 11.04 18.52 6.17
N GLY A 127 11.62 19.32 5.26
CA GLY A 127 12.49 20.46 5.59
C GLY A 127 13.85 20.08 6.19
N MET A 128 14.36 18.90 5.83
CA MET A 128 15.64 18.36 6.32
C MET A 128 16.84 18.70 5.40
N LEU A 129 16.59 19.37 4.28
CA LEU A 129 17.56 19.82 3.27
C LEU A 129 17.56 21.36 3.14
#